data_AF-A0AAV4YWX8-F1
#
_entry.id   AF-A0AAV4YWX8-F1
#
_cell.length_a   1.000
_cell.length_b   1.000
_cell.length_c   1.000
_cell.angle_alpha   90.00
_cell.angle_beta   90.00
_cell.angle_gamma   90.00
#
_symmetry.space_group_name_H-M   'P 1'
#
loop_
_entity.id
_entity.type
_entity.pdbx_description
1 polymer ?
#
loop_
_entity_poly.entity_id
_entity_poly.type
_entity_poly.pdbx_seq_one_letter_code
_entity_poly.pdbx_strand_id
1 'polypeptide(L)'
;MKKLEFILLSLLAACSPVTEKIESNIVVPRIQYTGGADNASYSEAKLIREGKCLYLEHADGSKVLPIFATKTLDWDMETKSLKVDSDTYFLGDKAAYGGGESYPLEKNNYSWITEVDPSCDTSKVIVISRLIRPIEQNYQNEE
;
A
#
# COMPACT_ATOMS: atom_id res chain seq x y z
N MET A 1 -4.90 -46.26 -50.26
CA MET A 1 -4.03 -46.05 -49.08
C MET A 1 -3.65 -44.57 -49.06
N LYS A 2 -3.96 -43.87 -47.95
CA LYS A 2 -3.72 -42.43 -47.71
C LYS A 2 -2.27 -42.18 -47.30
N LYS A 3 -1.71 -41.00 -47.64
CA LYS A 3 -0.98 -40.07 -46.73
C LYS A 3 -0.48 -38.87 -47.57
N LEU A 4 -1.08 -37.68 -47.47
CA LEU A 4 -1.05 -36.66 -46.40
C LEU A 4 0.19 -35.76 -46.54
N GLU A 5 0.04 -34.68 -47.30
CA GLU A 5 1.00 -33.59 -47.37
C GLU A 5 0.89 -32.70 -46.12
N PHE A 6 2.03 -32.45 -45.49
CA PHE A 6 2.14 -31.58 -44.32
C PHE A 6 2.47 -30.17 -44.79
N ILE A 7 1.47 -29.29 -44.79
CA ILE A 7 1.67 -27.84 -44.93
C ILE A 7 1.99 -27.28 -43.54
N LEU A 8 3.22 -26.79 -43.36
CA LEU A 8 3.67 -26.13 -42.14
C LEU A 8 3.20 -24.67 -42.16
N LEU A 9 2.08 -24.36 -41.50
CA LEU A 9 1.64 -22.98 -41.24
C LEU A 9 2.51 -22.39 -40.12
N SER A 10 3.40 -21.48 -40.46
CA SER A 10 4.10 -20.62 -39.50
C SER A 10 3.13 -19.61 -38.89
N LEU A 11 2.66 -19.87 -37.67
CA LEU A 11 1.95 -18.90 -36.83
C LEU A 11 2.98 -17.87 -36.33
N LEU A 12 3.03 -16.72 -36.98
CA LEU A 12 3.64 -15.51 -36.42
C LEU A 12 2.80 -15.10 -35.20
N ALA A 13 3.24 -15.48 -34.01
CA ALA A 13 2.74 -14.89 -32.78
C ALA A 13 3.08 -13.40 -32.80
N ALA A 14 2.07 -12.56 -33.03
CA ALA A 14 2.19 -11.12 -32.81
C ALA A 14 2.43 -10.90 -31.32
N CYS A 15 3.69 -10.69 -30.92
CA CYS A 15 3.99 -10.08 -29.63
C CYS A 15 3.43 -8.66 -29.67
N SER A 16 2.25 -8.46 -29.06
CA SER A 16 1.81 -7.12 -28.70
C SER A 16 2.94 -6.47 -27.89
N PRO A 17 3.32 -5.20 -28.17
CA PRO A 17 4.25 -4.51 -27.31
C PRO A 17 3.64 -4.51 -25.91
N VAL A 18 4.36 -5.10 -24.95
CA VAL A 18 4.08 -4.89 -23.54
C VAL A 18 4.30 -3.41 -23.35
N THR A 19 3.21 -2.64 -23.29
CA THR A 19 3.26 -1.26 -22.85
C THR A 19 3.80 -1.34 -21.43
N GLU A 20 5.09 -1.06 -21.24
CA GLU A 20 5.64 -0.80 -19.92
C GLU A 20 4.75 0.28 -19.33
N LYS A 21 3.92 -0.14 -18.38
CA LYS A 21 3.00 0.73 -17.68
C LYS A 21 3.91 1.71 -16.96
N ILE A 22 4.04 2.93 -17.52
CA ILE A 22 4.86 4.02 -16.97
C ILE A 22 4.71 3.96 -15.47
N GLU A 23 5.82 3.64 -14.79
CA GLU A 23 5.78 3.37 -13.37
C GLU A 23 5.28 4.63 -12.68
N SER A 24 4.02 4.62 -12.26
CA SER A 24 3.37 5.82 -11.79
C SER A 24 4.00 6.21 -10.46
N ASN A 25 4.54 7.43 -10.34
CA ASN A 25 5.04 7.93 -9.06
C ASN A 25 3.97 7.75 -7.98
N ILE A 26 4.34 7.07 -6.89
CA ILE A 26 3.46 6.89 -5.75
C ILE A 26 3.34 8.23 -5.02
N VAL A 27 2.11 8.58 -4.63
CA VAL A 27 1.85 9.75 -3.80
C VAL A 27 1.44 9.26 -2.42
N VAL A 28 2.25 9.56 -1.41
CA VAL A 28 1.99 9.16 -0.03
C VAL A 28 1.41 10.36 0.73
N PRO A 29 0.14 10.33 1.14
CA PRO A 29 -0.50 11.47 1.79
C PRO A 29 0.12 11.75 3.17
N ARG A 30 0.44 13.02 3.43
CA ARG A 30 1.13 13.44 4.65
C ARG A 30 0.59 14.76 5.18
N ILE A 31 0.45 14.82 6.49
CA ILE A 31 0.14 16.03 7.26
C ILE A 31 1.22 16.28 8.33
N GLN A 32 1.13 17.40 9.05
CA GLN A 32 2.04 17.65 10.17
C GLN A 32 1.92 16.55 11.24
N TYR A 33 3.04 16.24 11.90
CA TYR A 33 3.07 15.31 13.02
C TYR A 33 2.19 15.81 14.16
N THR A 34 1.20 15.01 14.58
CA THR A 34 0.20 15.40 15.59
C THR A 34 0.50 14.86 17.00
N GLY A 35 1.66 14.24 17.23
CA GLY A 35 1.98 13.57 18.49
C GLY A 35 1.74 12.05 18.45
N GLY A 36 2.22 11.34 19.47
CA GLY A 36 2.03 9.89 19.57
C GLY A 36 0.59 9.56 19.96
N ALA A 37 -0.06 8.67 19.22
CA ALA A 37 -1.30 8.06 19.70
C ALA A 37 -0.95 7.06 20.81
N ASP A 38 -1.80 6.98 21.84
CA ASP A 38 -1.80 5.85 22.76
C ASP A 38 -1.98 4.55 21.97
N ASN A 39 -1.47 3.44 22.49
CA ASN A 39 -1.58 2.10 21.91
C ASN A 39 -3.05 1.62 21.91
N ALA A 40 -3.92 2.30 21.16
CA ALA A 40 -5.29 1.88 20.90
C ALA A 40 -5.27 0.68 19.95
N SER A 41 -6.24 -0.22 20.14
CA SER A 41 -6.47 -1.47 19.40
C SER A 41 -5.73 -1.53 18.05
N TYR A 42 -4.61 -2.25 18.03
CA TYR A 42 -3.81 -2.39 16.83
C TYR A 42 -4.59 -3.19 15.78
N SER A 43 -4.82 -2.56 14.63
CA SER A 43 -5.25 -3.29 13.44
C SER A 43 -4.03 -3.68 12.63
N GLU A 44 -3.95 -4.95 12.26
CA GLU A 44 -2.96 -5.42 11.30
C GLU A 44 -3.52 -5.31 9.89
N ALA A 45 -2.70 -4.80 8.97
CA ALA A 45 -3.02 -4.71 7.56
C ALA A 45 -1.76 -4.89 6.72
N LYS A 46 -1.97 -5.33 5.49
CA LYS A 46 -0.92 -5.51 4.47
C LYS A 46 -0.76 -4.22 3.67
N LEU A 47 0.48 -3.76 3.51
CA LEU A 47 0.78 -2.64 2.63
C LEU A 47 0.64 -3.08 1.18
N ILE A 48 -0.29 -2.50 0.43
CA ILE A 48 -0.51 -2.80 -0.99
C ILE A 48 -0.47 -1.53 -1.83
N ARG A 49 -0.36 -1.70 -3.15
CA ARG A 49 -0.36 -0.61 -4.12
C ARG A 49 -1.48 -0.82 -5.13
N GLU A 50 -2.21 0.26 -5.41
CA GLU A 50 -3.12 0.33 -6.56
C GLU A 50 -2.87 1.62 -7.33
N GLY A 51 -2.37 1.49 -8.56
CA GLY A 51 -1.96 2.66 -9.35
C GLY A 51 -0.88 3.48 -8.62
N LYS A 52 -1.22 4.71 -8.23
CA LYS A 52 -0.34 5.64 -7.51
C LYS A 52 -0.53 5.62 -5.99
N CYS A 53 -1.47 4.83 -5.49
CA CYS A 53 -1.95 4.89 -4.12
C CYS A 53 -1.40 3.71 -3.32
N LEU A 54 -0.96 3.98 -2.10
CA LEU A 54 -0.65 2.94 -1.11
C LEU A 54 -1.85 2.77 -0.20
N TYR A 55 -2.28 1.53 -0.01
CA TYR A 55 -3.37 1.17 0.90
C TYR A 55 -2.89 0.20 1.97
N LEU A 56 -3.63 0.17 3.06
CA LEU A 56 -3.55 -0.86 4.08
C LEU A 56 -4.75 -1.80 3.87
N GLU A 57 -4.48 -3.03 3.43
CA GLU A 57 -5.49 -4.06 3.17
C GLU A 57 -5.62 -5.00 4.38
N HIS A 58 -6.82 -5.09 4.93
CA HIS A 58 -7.16 -5.97 6.03
C HIS A 58 -7.43 -7.40 5.56
N ALA A 59 -7.48 -8.34 6.51
CA ALA A 59 -7.70 -9.77 6.23
C ALA A 59 -9.05 -10.06 5.55
N ASP A 60 -10.05 -9.21 5.72
CA ASP A 60 -11.36 -9.30 5.06
C ASP A 60 -11.36 -8.73 3.63
N GLY A 61 -10.21 -8.24 3.14
CA GLY A 61 -10.05 -7.60 1.84
C GLY A 61 -10.47 -6.13 1.79
N SER A 62 -10.98 -5.58 2.90
CA SER A 62 -11.24 -4.15 2.99
C SER A 62 -9.94 -3.35 3.02
N LYS A 63 -9.98 -2.13 2.49
CA LYS A 63 -8.81 -1.26 2.32
C LYS A 63 -9.08 0.10 2.91
N VAL A 64 -8.03 0.68 3.48
CA VAL A 64 -8.04 2.07 3.94
C VAL A 64 -6.84 2.81 3.37
N LEU A 65 -7.04 4.07 3.00
CA LEU A 65 -5.99 4.97 2.56
C LEU A 65 -5.34 5.62 3.80
N PRO A 66 -4.06 5.35 4.09
CA PRO A 66 -3.38 5.99 5.21
C PRO A 66 -3.02 7.45 4.88
N ILE A 67 -3.29 8.33 5.83
CA ILE A 67 -2.77 9.71 5.89
C ILE A 67 -1.75 9.77 7.00
N PHE A 68 -0.48 9.96 6.65
CA PHE A 68 0.61 9.88 7.62
C PHE A 68 0.78 11.21 8.36
N ALA A 69 0.71 11.12 9.69
CA ALA A 69 1.04 12.17 10.65
C ALA A 69 2.27 11.77 11.47
N THR A 70 3.32 11.28 10.81
CA THR A 70 4.55 10.73 11.41
C THR A 70 5.70 11.74 11.36
N LYS A 71 6.80 11.47 12.11
CA LYS A 71 7.95 12.39 12.17
C LYS A 71 8.69 12.40 10.84
N THR A 72 8.96 11.22 10.30
CA THR A 72 9.53 11.06 8.95
C THR A 72 8.70 10.11 8.11
N LEU A 73 8.66 10.42 6.82
CA LEU A 73 7.96 9.65 5.81
C LEU A 73 8.69 9.84 4.48
N ASP A 74 9.02 8.74 3.83
CA ASP A 74 9.64 8.76 2.51
C ASP A 74 9.21 7.52 1.71
N TRP A 75 9.01 7.70 0.41
CA TRP A 75 8.80 6.59 -0.51
C TRP A 75 9.99 6.53 -1.46
N ASP A 76 10.72 5.43 -1.38
CA ASP A 76 11.85 5.17 -2.25
C ASP A 76 11.35 4.43 -3.51
N MET A 77 11.48 5.09 -4.66
CA MET A 77 11.08 4.55 -5.97
C MET A 77 12.00 3.42 -6.44
N GLU A 78 13.29 3.43 -6.07
CA GLU A 78 14.27 2.42 -6.49
C GLU A 78 14.04 1.11 -5.73
N THR A 79 13.93 1.19 -4.40
CA THR A 79 13.75 0.02 -3.54
C THR A 79 12.29 -0.38 -3.36
N LYS A 80 11.34 0.44 -3.86
CA LYS A 80 9.89 0.26 -3.72
C LYS A 80 9.49 0.08 -2.26
N SER A 81 10.04 0.92 -1.40
CA SER A 81 9.88 0.84 0.04
C SER A 81 9.35 2.13 0.64
N LEU A 82 8.49 1.99 1.65
CA LEU A 82 7.96 3.07 2.44
C LEU A 82 8.75 3.15 3.74
N LYS A 83 9.49 4.23 3.94
CA LYS A 83 10.17 4.51 5.21
C LYS A 83 9.27 5.38 6.08
N VAL A 84 8.92 4.88 7.25
CA VAL A 84 8.11 5.59 8.26
C VAL A 84 8.88 5.64 9.56
N ASP A 85 9.20 6.84 10.04
CA ASP A 85 10.07 7.02 11.20
C ASP A 85 11.39 6.22 11.07
N SER A 86 11.65 5.27 11.97
CA SER A 86 12.85 4.41 11.97
C SER A 86 12.71 3.14 11.12
N ASP A 87 11.51 2.80 10.67
CA ASP A 87 11.22 1.52 10.03
C ASP A 87 11.04 1.67 8.51
N THR A 88 11.47 0.65 7.77
CA THR A 88 11.25 0.54 6.32
C THR A 88 10.29 -0.60 6.06
N TYR A 89 9.26 -0.39 5.24
CA TYR A 89 8.21 -1.35 4.88
C TYR A 89 8.19 -1.58 3.37
N PHE A 90 8.02 -2.82 2.94
CA PHE A 90 7.89 -3.19 1.53
C PHE A 90 6.43 -3.49 1.17
N LEU A 91 6.10 -3.42 -0.11
CA LEU A 91 4.81 -3.91 -0.58
C LEU A 91 4.64 -5.39 -0.21
N GLY A 92 3.51 -5.70 0.41
CA GLY A 92 3.19 -7.02 0.92
C GLY A 92 3.54 -7.24 2.39
N ASP A 93 4.32 -6.35 3.00
CA ASP A 93 4.58 -6.39 4.44
C ASP A 93 3.28 -6.16 5.21
N LYS A 94 3.15 -6.87 6.32
CA LYS A 94 2.17 -6.54 7.35
C LYS A 94 2.70 -5.40 8.22
N ALA A 95 1.80 -4.53 8.62
CA ALA A 95 2.04 -3.48 9.60
C ALA A 95 0.85 -3.40 10.55
N ALA A 96 1.16 -3.08 11.80
CA ALA A 96 0.18 -2.72 12.81
C ALA A 96 0.12 -1.20 12.92
N TYR A 97 -1.08 -0.65 13.09
CA TYR A 97 -1.26 0.76 13.39
C TYR A 97 -2.35 0.97 14.42
N GLY A 98 -2.15 1.99 15.25
CA GLY A 98 -3.16 2.52 16.15
C GLY A 98 -3.86 3.69 15.46
N GLY A 99 -5.19 3.66 15.45
CA GLY A 99 -6.02 4.72 14.89
C GLY A 99 -7.48 4.49 15.23
N GLY A 100 -8.29 5.54 15.15
CA GLY A 100 -9.75 5.41 15.26
C GLY A 100 -10.35 4.67 14.06
N GLU A 101 -11.68 4.64 13.98
CA GLU A 101 -12.37 4.09 12.81
C GLU A 101 -12.01 4.87 11.54
N SER A 102 -12.01 4.17 10.39
CA SER A 102 -11.84 4.82 9.10
C SER A 102 -13.04 5.70 8.75
N TYR A 103 -12.83 6.77 8.00
CA TYR A 103 -13.87 7.72 7.61
C TYR A 103 -13.68 8.22 6.17
N PRO A 104 -14.71 8.78 5.51
CA PRO A 104 -14.54 9.42 4.20
C PRO A 104 -13.72 10.71 4.31
N LEU A 105 -12.84 10.96 3.33
CA LEU A 105 -11.96 12.13 3.36
C LEU A 105 -12.69 13.43 3.06
N GLU A 106 -12.60 14.38 4.00
CA GLU A 106 -12.89 15.79 3.78
C GLU A 106 -11.58 16.57 3.62
N LYS A 107 -11.10 16.73 2.37
CA LYS A 107 -9.75 17.24 2.06
C LYS A 107 -9.42 18.60 2.70
N ASN A 108 -10.41 19.47 2.82
CA ASN A 108 -10.25 20.83 3.35
C ASN A 108 -10.01 20.86 4.87
N ASN A 109 -10.18 19.75 5.58
CA ASN A 109 -9.96 19.66 7.03
C ASN A 109 -8.49 19.49 7.42
N TYR A 110 -7.57 19.39 6.45
CA TYR A 110 -6.17 19.07 6.70
C TYR A 110 -5.23 20.14 6.17
N SER A 111 -4.16 20.39 6.94
CA SER A 111 -2.99 21.14 6.47
C SER A 111 -1.98 20.16 5.86
N TRP A 112 -2.09 19.94 4.55
CA TRP A 112 -1.29 18.95 3.82
C TRP A 112 0.17 19.35 3.67
N ILE A 113 1.08 18.40 3.89
CA ILE A 113 2.46 18.43 3.40
C ILE A 113 2.51 17.79 2.01
N THR A 114 1.80 16.67 1.85
CA THR A 114 1.60 15.99 0.57
C THR A 114 0.15 15.57 0.49
N GLU A 115 -0.59 16.14 -0.46
CA GLU A 115 -2.02 15.86 -0.62
C GLU A 115 -2.26 14.49 -1.27
N VAL A 116 -3.41 13.89 -0.97
CA VAL A 116 -3.94 12.71 -1.66
C VAL A 116 -4.08 12.94 -3.16
N ASP A 117 -3.53 12.01 -3.97
CA ASP A 117 -3.75 11.98 -5.42
C ASP A 117 -5.25 11.77 -5.72
N PRO A 118 -5.86 12.56 -6.62
CA PRO A 118 -7.30 12.48 -6.92
C PRO A 118 -7.78 11.12 -7.47
N SER A 119 -6.87 10.26 -7.93
CA SER A 119 -7.20 8.92 -8.42
C SER A 119 -7.36 7.87 -7.30
N CYS A 120 -6.97 8.19 -6.07
CA CYS A 120 -7.14 7.28 -4.94
C CYS A 120 -8.60 7.22 -4.48
N ASP A 121 -9.10 6.03 -4.15
CA ASP A 121 -10.31 5.86 -3.35
C ASP A 121 -10.10 6.48 -1.96
N THR A 122 -10.91 7.50 -1.65
CA THR A 122 -10.89 8.24 -0.39
C THR A 122 -12.16 8.01 0.44
N SER A 123 -12.95 6.98 0.12
CA SER A 123 -14.16 6.62 0.87
C SER A 123 -13.85 6.12 2.28
N LYS A 124 -12.66 5.53 2.47
CA LYS A 124 -12.14 5.08 3.75
C LYS A 124 -10.69 5.52 3.90
N VAL A 125 -10.47 6.53 4.74
CA VAL A 125 -9.15 7.00 5.13
C VAL A 125 -8.93 6.84 6.61
N ILE A 126 -7.66 6.84 7.02
CA ILE A 126 -7.28 6.83 8.43
C ILE A 126 -6.01 7.64 8.64
N VAL A 127 -5.94 8.40 9.73
CA VAL A 127 -4.72 9.12 10.11
C VAL A 127 -3.83 8.18 10.91
N ILE A 128 -2.59 8.01 10.45
CA ILE A 128 -1.58 7.15 11.05
C ILE A 128 -0.51 8.04 11.68
N SER A 129 -0.47 8.11 13.01
CA SER A 129 0.62 8.78 13.75
C SER A 129 1.79 7.85 14.06
N ARG A 130 1.57 6.53 13.98
CA ARG A 130 2.59 5.49 14.17
C ARG A 130 2.25 4.24 13.37
N LEU A 131 3.22 3.75 12.61
CA LEU A 131 3.19 2.45 11.94
C LEU A 131 4.22 1.54 12.61
N ILE A 132 3.85 0.31 12.95
CA ILE A 132 4.68 -0.61 13.72
C ILE A 132 4.76 -1.94 12.99
N ARG A 133 5.90 -2.62 13.07
CA ARG A 133 5.99 -4.04 12.70
C ARG A 133 5.04 -4.87 13.58
N PRO A 134 4.27 -5.81 13.01
CA PRO A 134 3.45 -6.71 13.81
C PRO A 134 4.32 -7.40 14.85
N ILE A 135 3.83 -7.49 16.07
CA ILE A 135 4.50 -8.27 17.12
C ILE A 135 4.27 -9.73 16.75
N GLU A 136 5.32 -10.47 16.39
CA GLU A 136 5.23 -11.92 16.31
C GLU A 136 4.77 -12.43 17.68
N GLN A 137 3.55 -12.97 17.76
CA GLN A 137 3.14 -13.71 18.94
C GLN A 137 3.95 -15.01 18.93
N ASN A 138 5.10 -15.00 19.60
CA ASN A 138 5.74 -16.22 20.06
C ASN A 138 4.77 -16.88 21.05
N TYR A 139 3.89 -17.74 20.53
CA TYR A 139 3.27 -18.78 21.35
C TYR A 139 4.42 -19.69 21.79
N GLN A 140 5.01 -19.38 22.94
CA GLN A 140 5.72 -20.38 23.71
C GLN A 140 4.67 -21.42 24.08
N ASN A 141 4.63 -22.51 23.33
CA ASN A 141 4.07 -23.76 23.81
C ASN A 141 4.98 -24.18 24.97
N GLU A 142 4.65 -23.72 26.17
CA GLU A 142 5.10 -24.36 27.40
C GLU A 142 4.36 -25.71 27.47
N GLU A 143 5.03 -26.76 26.97
CA GLU A 143 4.74 -28.15 27.34
C GLU A 143 5.08 -28.42 28.81
#